data_AF-A0A1B6IA83-F1
#
_entry.id   AF-A0A1B6IA83-F1
#
_cell.length_a   1.000
_cell.length_b   1.000
_cell.length_c   1.000
_cell.angle_alpha   90.00
_cell.angle_beta   90.00
_cell.angle_gamma   90.00
#
_symmetry.space_group_name_H-M   'P 1'
#
loop_
_entity.id
_entity.type
_entity.pdbx_description
1 polymer ?
#
loop_
_entity_poly.entity_id
_entity_poly.type
_entity_poly.pdbx_seq_one_letter_code
_entity_poly.pdbx_strand_id
1 'polypeptide(L)'
;REHRAKLRSRSHTNSECSSSSQMDGTAKPRARQTNNSLSSATGQIIIQPSRQKLRTSQVFRQSVEDLQTGLYKILDRLKNHEDAWPFLDPVEEEYAPRYYSVIAKPMDLQRMEDKLDAGE
;
A
#
# COMPACT_ATOMS: atom_id res chain seq x y z
N ARG A 1 1.68 24.00 25.53
CA ARG A 1 2.72 23.09 24.96
C ARG A 1 3.22 23.70 23.66
N GLU A 2 3.91 24.82 23.79
CA GLU A 2 4.59 25.48 22.67
C GLU A 2 6.03 24.95 22.61
N HIS A 3 6.61 24.94 21.41
CA HIS A 3 7.94 24.42 21.04
C HIS A 3 7.99 22.96 20.54
N ARG A 4 7.68 22.76 19.25
CA ARG A 4 8.50 21.85 18.42
C ARG A 4 8.54 22.27 16.94
N ALA A 5 9.04 23.47 16.67
CA ALA A 5 9.59 23.81 15.36
C ALA A 5 11.12 23.61 15.40
N LYS A 6 11.61 22.44 14.98
CA LYS A 6 13.02 22.22 14.64
C LYS A 6 13.11 21.33 13.40
N LEU A 7 13.27 22.02 12.27
CA LEU A 7 14.09 21.70 11.10
C LEU A 7 14.65 20.27 11.09
N ARG A 8 14.04 19.39 10.28
CA ARG A 8 14.71 18.16 9.85
C ARG A 8 15.37 18.41 8.50
N SER A 9 16.68 18.62 8.56
CA SER A 9 17.57 18.68 7.39
C SER A 9 17.40 17.41 6.55
N ARG A 10 17.01 17.56 5.28
CA ARG A 10 16.93 16.48 4.29
C ARG A 10 18.33 16.26 3.69
N SER A 11 19.06 15.27 4.18
CA SER A 11 20.26 14.77 3.49
C SER A 11 19.86 14.14 2.15
N HIS A 12 20.19 14.83 1.05
CA HIS A 12 20.19 14.25 -0.28
C HIS A 12 21.59 13.66 -0.50
N THR A 13 21.69 12.34 -0.59
CA THR A 13 22.87 11.67 -1.17
C THR A 13 22.50 11.26 -2.59
N ASN A 14 22.81 12.11 -3.56
CA ASN A 14 22.89 11.67 -4.95
C ASN A 14 24.36 11.32 -5.22
N SER A 15 24.62 10.01 -5.27
CA SER A 15 25.87 9.49 -5.83
C SER A 15 25.80 9.65 -7.34
N GLU A 16 26.53 10.60 -7.88
CA GLU A 16 26.84 10.65 -9.31
C GLU A 16 27.81 9.51 -9.63
N CYS A 17 27.34 8.51 -10.36
CA CYS A 17 28.21 7.54 -11.03
C CYS A 17 28.13 7.78 -12.54
N SER A 18 29.07 8.56 -13.04
CA SER A 18 29.38 8.64 -14.47
C SER A 18 30.12 7.37 -14.86
N SER A 19 29.53 6.56 -15.74
CA SER A 19 30.27 5.53 -16.47
C SER A 19 29.90 5.59 -17.95
N SER A 20 30.79 6.21 -18.71
CA SER A 20 30.87 6.13 -20.15
C SER A 20 31.57 4.83 -20.54
N SER A 21 30.91 3.92 -21.25
CA SER A 21 31.59 3.04 -22.23
C SER A 21 30.58 2.46 -23.23
N GLN A 22 30.71 2.86 -24.50
CA GLN A 22 30.21 2.12 -25.65
C GLN A 22 31.05 0.86 -25.84
N MET A 23 30.43 -0.30 -26.03
CA MET A 23 31.01 -1.46 -26.74
C MET A 23 29.86 -2.26 -27.38
N ASP A 24 30.00 -2.50 -28.68
CA ASP A 24 29.18 -3.38 -29.54
C ASP A 24 29.27 -4.86 -29.11
N GLY A 25 28.21 -5.65 -29.36
CA GLY A 25 28.17 -7.06 -28.98
C GLY A 25 26.79 -7.69 -29.18
N THR A 26 26.60 -8.32 -30.34
CA THR A 26 25.45 -9.16 -30.70
C THR A 26 25.26 -10.34 -29.73
N ALA A 27 24.12 -10.41 -29.03
CA ALA A 27 23.71 -11.61 -28.29
C ALA A 27 22.18 -11.77 -28.21
N LYS A 28 21.72 -12.93 -28.67
CA LYS A 28 20.34 -13.44 -28.73
C LYS A 28 19.49 -13.16 -27.48
N PRO A 29 18.18 -12.88 -27.62
CA PRO A 29 17.28 -12.81 -26.48
C PRO A 29 17.13 -14.21 -25.87
N ARG A 30 17.56 -14.35 -24.61
CA ARG A 30 17.28 -15.54 -23.80
C ARG A 30 15.80 -15.49 -23.44
N ALA A 31 15.02 -16.38 -24.06
CA ALA A 31 13.59 -16.52 -23.80
C ALA A 31 13.32 -16.71 -22.30
N ARG A 32 12.28 -16.04 -21.79
CA ARG A 32 11.75 -16.25 -20.44
C ARG A 32 11.21 -17.67 -20.35
N GLN A 33 11.89 -18.52 -19.60
CA GLN A 33 11.42 -19.85 -19.24
C GLN A 33 10.29 -19.68 -18.22
N THR A 34 9.05 -19.89 -18.65
CA THR A 34 7.89 -20.00 -17.77
C THR A 34 7.66 -21.48 -17.45
N ASN A 35 7.16 -21.79 -16.26
CA ASN A 35 6.97 -23.16 -15.76
C ASN A 35 5.73 -23.84 -16.37
N ASN A 36 5.57 -23.79 -17.70
CA ASN A 36 4.54 -24.53 -18.39
C ASN A 36 5.17 -25.63 -19.24
N SER A 37 5.47 -26.72 -18.55
CA SER A 37 6.18 -27.90 -19.05
C SER A 37 5.48 -28.55 -20.26
N LEU A 38 6.28 -28.83 -21.30
CA LEU A 38 6.13 -29.94 -22.25
C LEU A 38 4.88 -30.05 -23.12
N SER A 39 4.11 -28.98 -23.34
CA SER A 39 3.06 -29.05 -24.36
C SER A 39 3.65 -28.91 -25.77
N SER A 40 3.86 -30.06 -26.43
CA SER A 40 3.98 -30.30 -27.88
C SER A 40 5.37 -30.71 -28.41
N ALA A 41 5.76 -31.96 -28.15
CA ALA A 41 6.76 -32.68 -28.97
C ALA A 41 6.13 -33.32 -30.24
N THR A 42 4.88 -33.00 -30.56
CA THR A 42 4.18 -33.50 -31.74
C THR A 42 3.26 -32.38 -32.20
N GLY A 43 3.69 -31.65 -33.24
CA GLY A 43 3.24 -30.31 -33.61
C GLY A 43 1.77 -30.16 -34.02
N GLN A 44 0.84 -30.36 -33.10
CA GLN A 44 -0.57 -30.04 -33.26
C GLN A 44 -1.03 -29.18 -32.08
N ILE A 45 -1.06 -27.87 -32.31
CA ILE A 45 -1.72 -26.92 -31.40
C ILE A 45 -3.23 -27.03 -31.70
N ILE A 46 -3.89 -28.03 -31.12
CA ILE A 46 -5.35 -28.10 -31.12
C ILE A 46 -5.82 -27.14 -30.02
N ILE A 47 -6.24 -25.94 -30.40
CA ILE A 47 -6.88 -24.98 -29.48
C ILE A 47 -8.27 -25.54 -29.14
N GLN A 48 -8.35 -26.44 -28.16
CA GLN A 48 -9.64 -26.79 -27.55
C GLN A 48 -10.15 -25.56 -26.78
N PRO A 49 -11.40 -25.09 -26.99
CA PRO A 49 -11.97 -24.01 -26.20
C PRO A 49 -12.43 -24.55 -24.85
N SER A 50 -11.53 -25.18 -24.09
CA SER A 50 -11.78 -25.36 -22.66
C SER A 50 -11.55 -24.00 -22.00
N ARG A 51 -12.63 -23.21 -21.94
CA ARG A 51 -12.73 -22.10 -20.98
C ARG A 51 -12.68 -22.73 -19.58
N GLN A 52 -11.49 -23.08 -19.12
CA GLN A 52 -11.25 -23.18 -17.70
C GLN A 52 -11.34 -21.75 -17.18
N LYS A 53 -12.56 -21.34 -16.85
CA LYS A 53 -12.82 -20.11 -16.11
C LYS A 53 -11.99 -20.25 -14.84
N LEU A 54 -10.80 -19.64 -14.81
CA LEU A 54 -10.08 -19.42 -13.57
C LEU A 54 -11.10 -18.75 -12.64
N ARG A 55 -11.55 -19.50 -11.63
CA ARG A 55 -12.44 -19.01 -10.60
C ARG A 55 -11.61 -18.02 -9.79
N THR A 56 -11.58 -16.77 -10.26
CA THR A 56 -11.02 -15.63 -9.53
C THR A 56 -11.55 -15.55 -8.11
N SER A 57 -12.74 -16.12 -7.85
CA SER A 57 -13.37 -16.25 -6.55
C SER A 57 -12.63 -17.13 -5.53
N GLN A 58 -11.61 -17.91 -5.91
CA GLN A 58 -10.79 -18.70 -4.97
C GLN A 58 -9.43 -18.07 -4.63
N VAL A 59 -9.06 -16.94 -5.26
CA VAL A 59 -7.72 -16.33 -5.11
C VAL A 59 -7.62 -15.38 -3.91
N PHE A 60 -8.74 -15.00 -3.28
CA PHE A 60 -8.73 -13.93 -2.27
C PHE A 60 -9.82 -14.10 -1.22
N ARG A 61 -9.83 -15.22 -0.48
CA ARG A 61 -10.49 -15.20 0.83
C ARG A 61 -9.55 -14.47 1.79
N GLN A 62 -9.56 -13.14 1.73
CA GLN A 62 -8.80 -12.32 2.69
C GLN A 62 -9.35 -12.64 4.08
N SER A 63 -8.49 -13.08 5.00
CA SER A 63 -8.92 -13.29 6.37
C SER A 63 -9.28 -11.93 7.00
N VAL A 64 -10.07 -11.95 8.07
CA VAL A 64 -10.35 -10.72 8.84
C VAL A 64 -9.05 -10.12 9.38
N GLU A 65 -8.09 -10.99 9.75
CA GLU A 65 -6.75 -10.60 10.24
C GLU A 65 -5.93 -9.88 9.16
N ASP A 66 -5.97 -10.37 7.92
CA ASP A 66 -5.28 -9.74 6.80
C ASP A 66 -5.87 -8.37 6.50
N LEU A 67 -7.20 -8.24 6.59
CA LEU A 67 -7.91 -6.97 6.41
C LEU A 67 -7.53 -5.98 7.52
N GLN A 68 -7.59 -6.39 8.78
CA GLN A 68 -7.17 -5.57 9.93
C GLN A 68 -5.72 -5.09 9.75
N THR A 69 -4.81 -6.00 9.40
CA THR A 69 -3.40 -5.68 9.13
C THR A 69 -3.26 -4.63 8.02
N GLY A 70 -4.06 -4.73 6.96
CA GLY A 70 -4.11 -3.73 5.89
C GLY A 70 -4.59 -2.37 6.39
N LEU A 71 -5.62 -2.35 7.23
CA LEU A 71 -6.19 -1.12 7.78
C LEU A 71 -5.23 -0.42 8.77
N TYR A 72 -4.56 -1.15 9.66
CA TYR A 72 -3.51 -0.57 10.52
C TYR A 72 -2.39 0.07 9.71
N LYS A 73 -1.96 -0.56 8.61
CA LYS A 73 -0.93 0.02 7.74
C LYS A 73 -1.37 1.34 7.10
N ILE A 74 -2.65 1.48 6.78
CA ILE A 74 -3.21 2.73 6.28
C ILE A 74 -3.27 3.76 7.40
N LEU A 75 -3.75 3.35 8.58
CA LEU A 75 -3.87 4.23 9.75
C LEU A 75 -2.51 4.80 10.17
N ASP A 76 -1.46 3.98 10.20
CA ASP A 76 -0.09 4.41 10.48
C ASP A 76 0.41 5.44 9.47
N ARG A 77 0.13 5.26 8.17
CA ARG A 77 0.48 6.26 7.15
C ARG A 77 -0.27 7.58 7.35
N LEU A 78 -1.54 7.52 7.74
CA LEU A 78 -2.34 8.71 8.02
C LEU A 78 -1.83 9.44 9.25
N LYS A 79 -1.53 8.73 10.35
CA LYS A 79 -0.99 9.32 11.59
C LYS A 79 0.38 9.98 11.37
N ASN A 80 1.19 9.44 10.47
CA ASN A 80 2.53 9.96 10.15
C ASN A 80 2.54 11.06 9.07
N HIS A 81 1.39 11.47 8.53
CA HIS A 81 1.32 12.54 7.55
C HIS A 81 1.60 13.91 8.20
N GLU A 82 2.25 14.83 7.49
CA GLU A 82 2.67 16.13 8.04
C GLU A 82 1.48 16.97 8.55
N ASP A 83 0.35 16.90 7.85
CA ASP A 83 -0.89 17.59 8.19
C ASP A 83 -1.89 16.73 8.97
N ALA A 84 -1.46 15.61 9.56
CA ALA A 84 -2.35 14.72 10.31
C ALA A 84 -2.77 15.27 11.68
N TRP A 85 -2.04 16.27 12.17
CA TRP A 85 -2.15 16.78 13.54
C TRP A 85 -3.58 17.13 14.01
N PRO A 86 -4.52 17.68 13.21
CA PRO A 86 -5.85 18.00 13.71
C PRO A 86 -6.78 16.78 13.81
N PHE A 87 -6.32 15.60 13.36
CA PHE A 87 -7.11 14.37 13.33
C PHE A 87 -6.58 13.28 14.28
N LEU A 88 -5.44 13.50 14.95
CA LEU A 88 -4.83 12.48 15.81
C LEU A 88 -5.69 12.14 17.02
N ASP A 89 -6.20 13.18 17.68
CA ASP A 89 -6.92 13.11 18.94
C ASP A 89 -8.33 13.72 18.81
N PRO A 90 -9.26 13.41 19.73
CA PRO A 90 -10.55 14.06 19.81
C PRO A 90 -10.44 15.59 19.86
N VAL A 91 -11.33 16.29 19.17
CA VAL A 91 -11.34 17.76 19.17
C VAL A 91 -11.80 18.28 20.54
N GLU A 92 -11.00 19.12 21.18
CA GLU A 92 -11.37 19.78 22.43
C GLU A 92 -12.25 21.02 22.17
N GLU A 93 -13.21 21.28 23.05
CA GLU A 93 -14.13 22.42 22.90
C GLU A 93 -13.43 23.78 22.99
N GLU A 94 -12.25 23.85 23.59
CA GLU A 94 -11.46 25.09 23.67
C GLU A 94 -10.96 25.55 22.29
N TYR A 95 -10.56 24.63 21.42
CA TYR A 95 -10.09 24.94 20.06
C TYR A 95 -11.25 25.11 19.08
N ALA A 96 -12.36 24.40 19.31
CA ALA A 96 -13.55 24.49 18.49
C ALA A 96 -14.80 24.67 19.36
N PRO A 97 -15.12 25.93 19.73
CA PRO A 97 -16.33 26.22 20.49
C PRO A 97 -17.57 25.71 19.76
N ARG A 98 -18.44 25.00 20.49
CA ARG A 98 -19.68 24.37 19.97
C ARG A 98 -19.47 23.19 19.01
N TYR A 99 -18.27 22.59 18.95
CA TYR A 99 -17.98 21.45 18.07
C TYR A 99 -19.01 20.32 18.17
N TYR A 100 -19.25 19.80 19.38
CA TYR A 100 -20.16 18.68 19.62
C TYR A 100 -21.64 19.02 19.44
N SER A 101 -21.99 20.31 19.37
CA SER A 101 -23.37 20.73 19.05
C SER A 101 -23.67 20.64 17.55
N VAL A 102 -22.64 20.72 16.70
CA VAL A 102 -22.76 20.67 15.24
C VAL A 102 -22.41 19.28 14.71
N ILE A 103 -21.37 18.66 15.27
CA ILE A 103 -20.86 17.36 14.83
C ILE A 103 -21.46 16.25 15.70
N ALA A 104 -22.46 15.56 15.16
CA ALA A 104 -23.20 14.52 15.87
C ALA A 104 -22.40 13.23 16.12
N LYS A 105 -21.39 12.94 15.29
CA LYS A 105 -20.57 11.73 15.36
C LYS A 105 -19.09 12.11 15.20
N PRO A 106 -18.43 12.58 16.27
CA PRO A 106 -17.01 12.91 16.22
C PRO A 106 -16.19 11.67 15.85
N MET A 107 -15.12 11.87 15.10
CA MET A 107 -14.19 10.82 14.69
C MET A 107 -12.78 11.39 14.60
N ASP A 108 -11.82 10.61 15.05
CA ASP A 108 -10.39 10.91 15.08
C ASP A 108 -9.59 9.61 14.86
N LEU A 109 -8.30 9.70 14.56
CA LEU A 109 -7.47 8.57 14.20
C LEU A 109 -7.26 7.62 15.39
N GLN A 110 -7.25 8.14 16.63
CA GLN A 110 -7.24 7.29 17.82
C GLN A 110 -8.54 6.46 17.93
N ARG A 111 -9.71 7.07 17.76
CA ARG A 111 -10.99 6.34 17.73
C ARG A 111 -11.04 5.29 16.62
N MET A 112 -10.47 5.58 15.44
CA MET A 112 -10.40 4.57 14.36
C MET A 112 -9.52 3.38 14.75
N GLU A 113 -8.44 3.61 15.51
CA GLU A 113 -7.60 2.55 16.06
C GLU A 113 -8.37 1.67 17.05
N ASP A 114 -9.04 2.31 18.01
CA ASP A 114 -9.84 1.61 19.03
C ASP A 114 -10.94 0.74 18.40
N LYS A 115 -11.53 1.20 17.29
CA LYS A 115 -12.52 0.42 16.52
C LYS A 115 -11.91 -0.81 15.85
N LEU A 116 -10.72 -0.68 15.28
CA LEU A 116 -9.99 -1.80 14.69
C LEU A 116 -9.62 -2.84 15.74
N ASP A 117 -9.17 -2.39 16.92
CA ASP A 117 -8.86 -3.24 18.07
C ASP A 117 -10.10 -4.00 18.56
N ALA A 118 -11.28 -3.37 18.52
CA ALA A 118 -12.56 -3.97 18.87
C ALA A 118 -13.12 -4.93 17.79
N GLY A 119 -12.50 -4.98 16.61
CA GLY A 119 -12.94 -5.83 15.49
C GLY A 119 -14.17 -5.31 14.75
N GLU A 120 -14.42 -3.99 14.77
CA GLU A 120 -15.51 -3.33 14.02
C GLU A 120 -15.10 -2.97 12.57
#